data_AF-A0ABD5U5I8-F1
#
_entry.id   AF-A0ABD5U5I8-F1
#
_cell.length_a   1.000
_cell.length_b   1.000
_cell.length_c   1.000
_cell.angle_alpha   90.00
_cell.angle_beta   90.00
_cell.angle_gamma   90.00
#
_symmetry.space_group_name_H-M   'P 1'
#
loop_
_entity.id
_entity.type
_entity.pdbx_description
1 polymer ?
#
loop_
_entity_poly.entity_id
_entity_poly.type
_entity_poly.pdbx_seq_one_letter_code
_entity_poly.pdbx_strand_id
1 'polypeptide(L)'
;MSQEIAVIGSSDFTTGFRLAGVRKFENVPEEQKNEQLDEAVEETLSDEDVGIIVMHDDDMEHLSRQVRQSVETSIEPTLVTLGGGAGAGGLRNQIKRAIGIDLMEEDED
;
A
#
# COMPACT_ATOMS: atom_id res chain seq x y z
N MET A 1 5.20 -12.67 16.72
CA MET A 1 3.91 -11.95 16.78
C MET A 1 3.29 -12.05 15.40
N SER A 2 1.97 -12.16 15.28
CA SER A 2 1.32 -12.10 13.95
C SER A 2 1.20 -10.65 13.54
N GLN A 3 1.77 -10.28 12.40
CA GLN A 3 1.61 -8.93 11.83
C GLN A 3 0.15 -8.70 11.39
N GLU A 4 -0.28 -7.44 11.44
CA GLU A 4 -1.62 -6.98 11.07
C GLU A 4 -1.63 -6.28 9.71
N ILE A 5 -2.85 -6.09 9.17
CA ILE A 5 -3.10 -5.30 7.97
C ILE A 5 -3.50 -3.89 8.43
N ALA A 6 -2.86 -2.87 7.85
CA ALA A 6 -3.25 -1.47 7.97
C ALA A 6 -3.86 -0.97 6.66
N VAL A 7 -4.90 -0.15 6.75
CA VAL A 7 -5.58 0.42 5.57
C VAL A 7 -5.56 1.93 5.67
N ILE A 8 -5.02 2.60 4.67
CA ILE A 8 -4.89 4.06 4.62
C ILE A 8 -5.78 4.58 3.49
N GLY A 9 -6.63 5.55 3.78
CA GLY A 9 -7.47 6.20 2.76
C GLY A 9 -8.65 6.96 3.34
N SER A 10 -9.61 7.31 2.49
CA SER A 10 -10.83 8.00 2.91
C SER A 10 -11.70 7.11 3.81
N SER A 11 -12.58 7.72 4.60
CA SER A 11 -13.51 6.97 5.46
C SER A 11 -14.39 6.00 4.68
N ASP A 12 -14.78 6.36 3.46
CA ASP A 12 -15.57 5.49 2.59
C ASP A 12 -14.77 4.26 2.15
N PHE A 13 -13.48 4.45 1.83
CA PHE A 13 -12.56 3.37 1.48
C PHE A 13 -12.30 2.42 2.66
N THR A 14 -12.05 2.95 3.86
CA THR A 14 -11.73 2.13 5.03
C THR A 14 -12.93 1.42 5.64
N THR A 15 -14.16 1.87 5.36
CA THR A 15 -15.39 1.32 5.96
C THR A 15 -15.56 -0.18 5.71
N GLY A 16 -15.32 -0.66 4.48
CA GLY A 16 -15.43 -2.09 4.15
C GLY A 16 -14.47 -2.96 4.95
N PHE A 17 -13.22 -2.49 5.13
CA PHE A 17 -12.18 -3.20 5.87
C PHE A 17 -12.48 -3.26 7.37
N ARG A 18 -13.05 -2.19 7.93
CA ARG A 18 -13.50 -2.18 9.33
C ARG A 18 -14.58 -3.23 9.58
N LEU A 19 -15.55 -3.34 8.67
CA LEU A 19 -16.59 -4.36 8.75
C LEU A 19 -16.02 -5.78 8.60
N ALA A 20 -14.93 -5.94 7.84
CA ALA A 20 -14.20 -7.20 7.70
C ALA A 20 -13.29 -7.54 8.89
N GLY A 21 -13.22 -6.67 9.91
CA GLY A 21 -12.46 -6.90 11.15
C GLY A 21 -11.02 -6.37 11.13
N VAL A 22 -10.64 -5.57 10.13
CA VAL A 22 -9.35 -4.86 10.14
C VAL A 22 -9.37 -3.76 11.20
N ARG A 23 -8.31 -3.72 12.01
CA ARG A 23 -8.23 -2.87 13.21
C ARG A 23 -7.36 -1.63 13.02
N LYS A 24 -6.26 -1.76 12.27
CA LYS A 24 -5.33 -0.66 11.97
C LYS A 24 -5.83 0.06 10.72
N PHE A 25 -6.12 1.35 10.84
CA PHE A 25 -6.50 2.16 9.70
C PHE A 25 -6.15 3.61 9.94
N GLU A 26 -5.70 4.28 8.88
CA GLU A 26 -5.50 5.72 8.86
C GLU A 26 -6.54 6.37 7.96
N ASN A 27 -7.28 7.30 8.55
CA ASN A 27 -8.39 7.97 7.90
C ASN A 27 -7.94 9.33 7.40
N VAL A 28 -7.69 9.44 6.10
CA VAL A 28 -7.29 10.68 5.45
C VAL A 28 -8.43 11.18 4.57
N PRO A 29 -9.13 12.28 4.94
CA PRO A 29 -10.18 12.86 4.11
C PRO A 29 -9.67 13.25 2.73
N GLU A 30 -10.50 13.13 1.70
CA GLU A 30 -10.09 13.41 0.31
C GLU A 30 -9.52 14.82 0.13
N GLU A 31 -10.13 15.80 0.78
CA GLU A 31 -9.74 17.20 0.72
C GLU A 31 -8.37 17.49 1.37
N GLN A 32 -7.87 16.57 2.21
CA GLN A 32 -6.66 16.73 3.02
C GLN A 32 -5.55 15.74 2.62
N LYS A 33 -5.74 14.97 1.53
CA LYS A 33 -4.76 13.96 1.07
C LYS A 33 -3.37 14.55 0.82
N ASN A 34 -3.29 15.72 0.19
CA ASN A 34 -2.00 16.36 -0.11
C ASN A 34 -1.21 16.80 1.14
N GLU A 35 -1.87 16.91 2.29
CA GLU A 35 -1.29 17.46 3.51
C GLU A 35 -1.03 16.38 4.56
N GLN A 36 -1.88 15.35 4.63
CA GLN A 36 -1.87 14.36 5.71
C GLN A 36 -1.52 12.95 5.27
N LEU A 37 -1.57 12.64 3.97
CA LEU A 37 -1.33 11.27 3.51
C LEU A 37 0.12 10.84 3.74
N ASP A 38 1.07 11.76 3.58
CA ASP A 38 2.49 11.49 3.84
C ASP A 38 2.71 11.06 5.30
N GLU A 39 2.19 11.82 6.26
CA GLU A 39 2.31 11.53 7.69
C GLU A 39 1.66 10.19 8.04
N ALA A 40 0.43 9.96 7.59
CA ALA A 40 -0.28 8.69 7.82
C ALA A 40 0.50 7.47 7.30
N VAL A 41 1.13 7.60 6.14
CA VAL A 41 1.93 6.54 5.55
C VAL A 41 3.23 6.32 6.31
N GLU A 42 3.95 7.39 6.68
CA GLU A 42 5.20 7.29 7.43
C GLU A 42 5.00 6.68 8.82
N GLU A 43 3.92 7.07 9.52
CA GLU A 43 3.54 6.48 10.80
C GLU A 43 3.24 4.98 10.66
N THR A 44 2.47 4.60 9.64
CA THR A 44 2.11 3.19 9.40
C THR A 44 3.33 2.36 8.99
N LEU A 45 4.24 2.91 8.17
CA LEU A 45 5.49 2.25 7.79
C LEU A 45 6.40 1.99 8.99
N SER A 46 6.32 2.84 10.01
CA SER A 46 7.15 2.74 11.22
C SER A 46 6.55 1.82 12.28
N ASP A 47 5.33 1.31 12.07
CA ASP A 47 4.65 0.41 12.99
C ASP A 47 5.11 -1.04 12.79
N GLU A 48 5.88 -1.56 13.75
CA GLU A 48 6.43 -2.92 13.72
C GLU A 48 5.35 -4.03 13.76
N ASP A 49 4.13 -3.70 14.19
CA ASP A 49 3.00 -4.64 14.18
C ASP A 49 2.33 -4.74 12.81
N VAL A 50 2.64 -3.85 11.86
CA VAL A 50 2.04 -3.84 10.51
C VAL A 50 2.91 -4.65 9.56
N GLY A 51 2.29 -5.59 8.85
CA GLY A 51 2.94 -6.39 7.80
C GLY A 51 2.47 -6.04 6.38
N ILE A 52 1.26 -5.50 6.26
CA ILE A 52 0.66 -5.14 4.97
C ILE A 52 -0.01 -3.78 5.09
N ILE A 53 0.32 -2.87 4.17
CA ILE A 53 -0.36 -1.58 4.01
C ILE A 53 -1.24 -1.64 2.77
N VAL A 54 -2.52 -1.29 2.90
CA VAL A 54 -3.47 -1.21 1.79
C VAL A 54 -3.84 0.23 1.51
N MET A 55 -3.73 0.66 0.25
CA MET A 55 -4.06 2.02 -0.20
C MET A 55 -4.89 1.97 -1.49
N HIS A 56 -5.58 3.07 -1.79
CA HIS A 56 -6.09 3.26 -3.15
C HIS A 56 -4.92 3.61 -4.10
N ASP A 57 -4.94 3.11 -5.33
CA ASP A 57 -3.86 3.37 -6.30
C ASP A 57 -3.75 4.86 -6.64
N ASP A 58 -4.90 5.51 -6.84
CA ASP A 58 -4.98 6.97 -7.06
C ASP A 58 -4.36 7.76 -5.88
N ASP A 59 -4.39 7.21 -4.66
CA ASP A 59 -3.85 7.90 -3.48
C ASP A 59 -2.32 8.02 -3.53
N MET A 60 -1.66 7.15 -4.30
CA MET A 60 -0.23 7.22 -4.52
C MET A 60 0.18 8.54 -5.16
N GLU A 61 -0.69 9.17 -5.98
CA GLU A 61 -0.40 10.44 -6.67
C GLU A 61 -0.31 11.63 -5.71
N HIS A 62 -0.89 11.51 -4.52
CA HIS A 62 -0.85 12.53 -3.49
C HIS A 62 0.40 12.45 -2.60
N LEU A 63 1.12 11.33 -2.64
CA LEU A 63 2.34 11.15 -1.85
C LEU A 63 3.49 11.99 -2.40
N SER A 64 4.28 12.55 -1.49
CA SER A 64 5.57 13.10 -1.89
C SER A 64 6.47 12.02 -2.49
N ARG A 65 7.43 12.44 -3.33
CA ARG A 65 8.37 11.52 -3.96
C ARG A 65 9.12 10.66 -2.97
N GLN A 66 9.46 11.22 -1.81
CA GLN A 66 10.21 10.53 -0.77
C GLN A 66 9.35 9.43 -0.14
N VAL A 67 8.13 9.76 0.32
CA VAL A 67 7.23 8.79 0.94
C VAL A 67 6.81 7.70 -0.04
N ARG A 68 6.48 8.07 -1.28
CA ARG A 68 6.19 7.12 -2.36
C ARG A 68 7.32 6.13 -2.57
N GLN A 69 8.57 6.61 -2.62
CA GLN A 69 9.73 5.73 -2.77
C GLN A 69 9.89 4.81 -1.56
N SER A 70 9.67 5.30 -0.34
CA SER A 70 9.72 4.50 0.88
C SER A 70 8.73 3.33 0.83
N VAL A 71 7.45 3.58 0.52
CA VAL A 71 6.44 2.52 0.45
C VAL A 71 6.68 1.54 -0.70
N GLU A 72 7.15 2.01 -1.86
CA GLU A 72 7.39 1.16 -3.03
C GLU A 72 8.62 0.24 -2.85
N THR A 73 9.57 0.63 -2.01
CA THR A 73 10.80 -0.13 -1.75
C THR A 73 10.78 -0.91 -0.44
N SER A 74 9.79 -0.65 0.42
CA SER A 74 9.56 -1.42 1.64
C SER A 74 9.17 -2.86 1.33
N ILE A 75 9.82 -3.80 2.03
CA ILE A 75 9.49 -5.23 2.00
C ILE A 75 8.56 -5.55 3.17
N GLU A 76 8.83 -4.96 4.33
CA GLU A 76 8.09 -5.13 5.58
C GLU A 76 7.87 -3.73 6.19
N PRO A 77 6.64 -3.17 6.13
CA PRO A 77 5.42 -3.76 5.58
C PRO A 77 5.35 -3.73 4.03
N THR A 78 4.62 -4.69 3.45
CA THR A 78 4.34 -4.76 1.99
C THR A 78 3.15 -3.85 1.62
N LEU A 79 3.34 -2.99 0.62
CA LEU A 79 2.25 -2.15 0.08
C LEU A 79 1.36 -2.95 -0.88
N VAL A 80 0.04 -2.79 -0.80
CA VAL A 80 -0.95 -3.30 -1.76
C VAL A 80 -1.84 -2.14 -2.20
N THR A 81 -1.85 -1.81 -3.48
CA THR A 81 -2.76 -0.79 -4.03
C THR A 81 -4.01 -1.42 -4.65
N LEU A 82 -5.15 -0.77 -4.46
CA LEU A 82 -6.46 -1.19 -4.98
C LEU A 82 -7.06 -0.08 -5.86
N GLY A 83 -7.76 -0.44 -6.93
CA GLY A 83 -8.46 0.52 -7.79
C GLY A 83 -7.67 1.01 -9.01
N GLY A 84 -6.38 0.69 -9.11
CA GLY A 84 -5.57 1.02 -10.29
C GLY A 84 -6.02 0.23 -11.53
N GLY A 85 -6.39 0.94 -12.59
CA GLY A 85 -6.87 0.37 -13.86
C GLY A 85 -5.80 -0.34 -14.68
N ALA A 86 -5.13 -1.35 -14.15
CA ALA A 86 -4.38 -2.38 -14.87
C ALA A 86 -3.78 -3.37 -13.86
N GLY A 87 -4.58 -4.35 -13.44
CA GLY A 87 -4.09 -5.48 -12.67
C GLY A 87 -3.02 -6.24 -13.45
N ALA A 88 -1.74 -6.04 -13.08
CA ALA A 88 -0.60 -6.95 -13.29
C ALA A 88 0.75 -6.29 -12.95
N GLY A 89 0.90 -4.97 -13.14
CA GLY A 89 2.21 -4.29 -13.09
C GLY A 89 2.82 -4.19 -11.69
N GLY A 90 2.06 -3.71 -10.71
CA GLY A 90 2.54 -3.50 -9.32
C GLY A 90 2.90 -4.81 -8.62
N LEU A 91 1.98 -5.78 -8.63
CA LEU A 91 2.18 -7.09 -8.01
C LEU A 91 3.34 -7.85 -8.67
N ARG A 92 3.50 -7.80 -10.00
CA ARG A 92 4.65 -8.41 -10.69
C ARG A 92 5.97 -7.79 -10.23
N ASN A 93 6.05 -6.46 -10.15
CA ASN A 93 7.27 -5.79 -9.68
C ASN A 93 7.60 -6.14 -8.22
N GLN A 94 6.59 -6.31 -7.37
CA GLN A 94 6.78 -6.76 -5.98
C GLN A 94 7.26 -8.21 -5.89
N ILE A 95 6.66 -9.12 -6.67
CA ILE A 95 7.10 -10.53 -6.75
C ILE A 95 8.54 -10.61 -7.25
N LYS A 96 8.89 -9.85 -8.30
CA LYS A 96 10.26 -9.76 -8.82
C LYS A 96 11.26 -9.29 -7.76
N ARG A 97 10.92 -8.28 -6.96
CA ARG A 97 11.80 -7.74 -5.92
C ARG A 97 11.94 -8.69 -4.73
N ALA A 98 10.85 -9.31 -4.30
CA ALA A 98 10.84 -10.19 -3.13
C ALA A 98 11.55 -11.54 -3.39
N ILE A 99 11.38 -12.11 -4.59
CA ILE A 99 11.91 -13.44 -4.92
C ILE A 99 13.19 -13.33 -5.79
N GLY A 100 13.42 -12.17 -6.42
CA GLY A 100 14.57 -11.94 -7.30
C GLY A 100 14.43 -12.54 -8.70
N ILE A 101 13.26 -13.06 -9.06
CA ILE A 101 12.99 -13.75 -10.32
C ILE A 101 11.66 -13.28 -10.93
N ASP A 102 11.62 -13.16 -12.26
CA ASP A 102 10.39 -12.92 -13.01
C ASP A 102 9.76 -14.26 -13.41
N LEU A 103 8.61 -14.60 -12.84
CA LEU A 103 7.96 -15.90 -13.05
C LEU A 103 7.09 -15.95 -14.32
N MET A 104 7.02 -14.86 -15.10
CA MET A 104 6.19 -14.77 -16.31
C MET A 104 6.99 -14.35 -17.56
N GLU A 105 8.29 -14.65 -17.63
CA GLU A 105 8.93 -14.82 -18.94
C GLU A 105 8.36 -16.11 -19.54
N GLU A 106 7.26 -16.00 -20.30
CA GLU A 106 6.98 -17.03 -21.30
C GLU A 106 8.05 -16.87 -22.39
N ASP A 107 8.80 -17.95 -22.62
CA ASP A 107 9.87 -18.08 -23.60
C ASP A 107 9.41 -17.54 -24.98
N GLU A 108 9.87 -16.36 -25.36
CA GLU A 108 9.84 -15.90 -26.75
C GLU A 108 11.05 -16.51 -27.49
N ASP A 109 10.94 -17.80 -27.85
CA ASP A 109 11.76 -18.43 -28.91
C ASP A 109 11.17 -18.16 -30.31
#